data_AF-A0A9E6A9G6-F1
#
_entry.id   AF-A0A9E6A9G6-F1
#
_cell.length_a   1.000
_cell.length_b   1.000
_cell.length_c   1.000
_cell.angle_alpha   90.00
_cell.angle_beta   90.00
_cell.angle_gamma   90.00
#
_symmetry.space_group_name_H-M   'P 1'
#
loop_
_entity.id
_entity.type
_entity.pdbx_description
1 polymer ?
#
loop_
_entity_poly.entity_id
_entity_poly.type
_entity_poly.pdbx_seq_one_letter_code
_entity_poly.pdbx_strand_id
1 'polypeptide(L)'
;MRMKSILAGSMLAFTLAGCATGIPADMSVAEYCADADRASEDVCRLNVQIDGNTTALSETNLSLGEARQIADGAAAAAASAQASADAAQSRADAAYSLAEYLSEKDLDCKTTTVQKSDTGSCEPGYTVMGCVQTRYTHRAGGLSFLRELNNEQCRFNSRVLEMQVRCCRAAGGDAAGS
;
A
#
# COMPACT_ATOMS: atom_id res chain seq x y z
N MET A 1 32.73 -13.85 8.86
CA MET A 1 31.36 -14.18 9.29
C MET A 1 30.44 -14.04 8.09
N ARG A 2 29.69 -15.10 7.75
CA ARG A 2 28.73 -15.13 6.64
C ARG A 2 27.32 -15.00 7.21
N MET A 3 26.59 -13.94 6.86
CA MET A 3 25.16 -13.80 7.18
C MET A 3 24.34 -14.46 6.07
N LYS A 4 23.48 -15.40 6.47
CA LYS A 4 22.50 -16.09 5.62
C LYS A 4 21.30 -15.15 5.40
N SER A 5 21.03 -14.81 4.15
CA SER A 5 19.74 -14.26 3.73
C SER A 5 18.78 -15.43 3.50
N ILE A 6 17.72 -15.51 4.29
CA ILE A 6 16.56 -16.36 4.00
C ILE A 6 15.59 -15.47 3.25
N LEU A 7 15.44 -15.69 1.94
CA LEU A 7 14.35 -15.12 1.16
C LEU A 7 13.33 -16.23 0.92
N ALA A 8 12.19 -16.04 1.57
CA ALA A 8 10.98 -16.80 1.45
C ALA A 8 10.23 -16.44 0.15
N GLY A 9 9.49 -17.42 -0.37
CA GLY A 9 8.18 -17.20 -1.00
C GLY A 9 8.16 -16.54 -2.37
N SER A 10 8.56 -17.26 -3.41
CA SER A 10 8.07 -16.98 -4.77
C SER A 10 6.69 -17.64 -4.94
N MET A 11 5.67 -16.78 -5.10
CA MET A 11 4.29 -17.09 -5.45
C MET A 11 4.19 -18.07 -6.62
N LEU A 12 3.47 -19.17 -6.43
CA LEU A 12 2.85 -19.94 -7.51
C LEU A 12 1.47 -19.34 -7.79
N ALA A 13 1.41 -18.36 -8.69
CA ALA A 13 0.17 -17.94 -9.31
C ALA A 13 -0.22 -18.99 -10.35
N PHE A 14 -1.00 -19.99 -9.95
CA PHE A 14 -1.67 -20.89 -10.89
C PHE A 14 -2.97 -20.24 -11.37
N THR A 15 -2.93 -19.63 -12.55
CA THR A 15 -4.15 -19.25 -13.28
C THR A 15 -4.75 -20.51 -13.90
N LEU A 16 -5.63 -21.20 -13.18
CA LEU A 16 -6.42 -22.35 -13.66
C LEU A 16 -7.57 -21.91 -14.60
N ALA A 17 -7.27 -21.10 -15.61
CA ALA A 17 -8.28 -20.59 -16.55
C ALA A 17 -8.50 -21.48 -17.79
N GLY A 18 -7.87 -22.65 -17.91
CA GLY A 18 -7.86 -23.42 -19.16
C GLY A 18 -8.44 -24.84 -19.15
N CYS A 19 -8.72 -25.45 -18.00
CA CYS A 19 -8.88 -26.92 -17.94
C CYS A 19 -10.23 -27.50 -18.44
N ALA A 20 -11.13 -26.72 -19.05
CA ALA A 20 -12.49 -27.19 -19.37
C ALA A 20 -12.97 -27.02 -20.83
N THR A 21 -12.18 -26.45 -21.76
CA THR A 21 -12.72 -26.09 -23.10
C THR A 21 -11.88 -26.50 -24.31
N GLY A 22 -10.86 -27.37 -24.16
CA GLY A 22 -9.94 -27.66 -25.28
C GLY A 22 -9.60 -29.13 -25.56
N ILE A 23 -9.88 -30.06 -24.64
CA ILE A 23 -9.44 -31.45 -24.81
C ILE A 23 -10.57 -32.27 -25.47
N PRO A 24 -10.35 -32.83 -26.68
CA PRO A 24 -11.28 -33.78 -27.29
C PRO A 24 -11.53 -34.95 -26.33
N ALA A 25 -12.79 -35.29 -26.09
CA ALA A 25 -13.18 -36.27 -25.07
C ALA A 25 -12.66 -37.70 -25.34
N ASP A 26 -12.09 -37.93 -26.52
CA ASP A 26 -11.63 -39.20 -27.07
C ASP A 26 -10.10 -39.37 -27.10
N MET A 27 -9.31 -38.36 -26.69
CA MET A 27 -7.84 -38.41 -26.76
C MET A 27 -7.18 -38.36 -25.38
N SER A 28 -6.10 -39.13 -25.17
CA SER A 28 -5.33 -39.10 -23.93
C SER A 28 -4.49 -37.82 -23.82
N VAL A 29 -4.24 -37.36 -22.59
CA VAL A 29 -3.40 -36.16 -22.32
C VAL A 29 -1.99 -36.33 -22.88
N ALA A 30 -1.47 -37.56 -22.89
CA ALA A 30 -0.15 -37.87 -23.46
C ALA A 30 -0.11 -37.66 -24.98
N GLU A 31 -1.15 -38.06 -25.71
CA GLU A 31 -1.26 -37.83 -27.16
C GLU A 31 -1.53 -36.36 -27.47
N TYR A 32 -2.33 -35.67 -26.65
CA TYR A 32 -2.58 -34.24 -26.79
C TYR A 32 -1.30 -33.40 -26.62
N CYS A 33 -0.44 -33.77 -25.67
CA CYS A 33 0.78 -33.06 -25.34
C CYS A 33 2.03 -33.51 -26.10
N ALA A 34 1.90 -34.49 -27.00
CA ALA A 34 2.97 -34.92 -27.90
C ALA A 34 3.19 -33.94 -29.08
N ASP A 35 2.24 -33.03 -29.32
CA ASP A 35 2.32 -31.97 -30.32
C ASP A 35 3.16 -30.79 -29.80
N ALA A 36 4.26 -30.49 -30.50
CA ALA A 36 5.24 -29.48 -30.07
C ALA A 36 4.65 -28.07 -30.01
N ASP A 37 3.62 -27.79 -30.83
CA ASP A 37 2.94 -26.49 -30.84
C ASP A 37 2.06 -26.28 -29.60
N ARG A 38 1.75 -27.35 -28.86
CA ARG A 38 0.89 -27.34 -27.65
C ARG A 38 1.67 -27.48 -26.36
N ALA A 39 2.99 -27.60 -26.43
CA ALA A 39 3.87 -27.76 -25.27
C ALA A 39 3.81 -26.58 -24.27
N SER A 40 3.34 -25.42 -24.72
CA SER A 40 3.16 -24.23 -23.88
C SER A 40 1.82 -24.17 -23.15
N GLU A 41 0.87 -25.06 -23.47
CA GLU A 41 -0.42 -25.14 -22.79
C GLU A 41 -0.27 -25.65 -21.35
N ASP A 42 -1.06 -25.10 -20.44
CA ASP A 42 -0.94 -25.36 -18.99
C ASP A 42 -1.08 -26.85 -18.63
N VAL A 43 -1.90 -27.59 -19.39
CA VAL A 43 -2.11 -29.04 -19.24
C VAL A 43 -0.84 -29.83 -19.56
N CYS A 44 -0.08 -29.41 -20.57
CA CYS A 44 1.16 -30.07 -20.97
C CYS A 44 2.34 -29.67 -20.07
N ARG A 45 2.32 -28.44 -19.53
CA ARG A 45 3.27 -28.01 -18.50
C ARG A 45 3.08 -28.77 -17.18
N LEU A 46 1.84 -29.09 -16.82
CA LEU A 46 1.53 -29.98 -15.69
C LEU A 46 2.10 -31.39 -15.90
N ASN A 47 1.99 -31.96 -17.11
CA ASN A 47 2.58 -33.27 -17.43
C ASN A 47 4.11 -33.29 -17.26
N VAL A 48 4.80 -32.25 -17.72
CA VAL A 48 6.28 -32.14 -17.59
C VAL A 48 6.72 -31.97 -16.13
N GLN A 49 5.94 -31.31 -15.27
CA GLN A 49 6.20 -31.27 -13.82
C GLN A 49 5.95 -32.62 -13.13
N ILE A 50 5.05 -33.44 -13.66
CA ILE A 50 4.77 -34.79 -13.18
C ILE A 50 5.90 -35.76 -13.59
N ASP A 51 6.46 -35.63 -14.79
CA ASP A 51 7.57 -36.46 -15.27
C ASP A 51 8.87 -36.26 -14.48
N GLY A 52 9.09 -35.09 -13.87
CA GLY A 52 10.22 -34.85 -12.95
C GLY A 52 10.06 -35.47 -11.55
N ASN A 53 8.88 -35.97 -11.21
CA ASN A 53 8.53 -36.53 -9.91
C ASN A 53 7.93 -37.95 -10.02
N THR A 54 8.32 -38.69 -11.08
CA THR A 54 7.73 -39.96 -11.56
C THR A 54 7.74 -41.11 -10.54
N THR A 55 8.47 -41.00 -9.43
CA THR A 55 8.53 -42.05 -8.40
C THR A 55 7.46 -41.89 -7.31
N ALA A 56 6.84 -40.71 -7.13
CA ALA A 56 5.87 -40.51 -6.05
C ALA A 56 4.40 -40.75 -6.46
N LEU A 57 4.07 -40.57 -7.74
CA LEU A 57 2.69 -40.70 -8.23
C LEU A 57 2.36 -42.11 -8.76
N SER A 58 3.35 -42.88 -9.19
CA SER A 58 3.18 -44.30 -9.59
C SER A 58 2.98 -45.24 -8.39
N GLU A 59 3.41 -44.82 -7.18
CA GLU A 59 3.16 -45.54 -5.93
C GLU A 59 1.83 -45.16 -5.24
N THR A 60 1.16 -44.10 -5.71
CA THR A 60 -0.12 -43.68 -5.13
C THR A 60 -1.27 -44.22 -5.98
N ASN A 61 -1.90 -45.31 -5.52
CA ASN A 61 -3.12 -45.92 -6.08
C ASN A 61 -4.35 -44.99 -5.95
N LEU A 62 -4.28 -43.76 -6.45
CA LEU A 62 -5.41 -42.85 -6.50
C LEU A 62 -6.28 -43.24 -7.69
N SER A 63 -7.53 -43.60 -7.42
CA SER A 63 -8.52 -43.74 -8.47
C SER A 63 -8.73 -42.39 -9.17
N LEU A 64 -9.12 -42.43 -10.45
CA LEU A 64 -9.44 -41.22 -11.24
C LEU A 64 -10.49 -40.32 -10.52
N GLY A 65 -11.35 -40.91 -9.68
CA GLY A 65 -12.32 -40.20 -8.85
C GLY A 65 -11.66 -39.41 -7.70
N GLU A 66 -10.68 -39.99 -7.02
CA GLU A 66 -9.92 -39.30 -5.96
C GLU A 66 -9.04 -38.19 -6.53
N ALA A 67 -8.43 -38.41 -7.70
CA ALA A 67 -7.67 -37.36 -8.40
C ALA A 67 -8.57 -36.15 -8.76
N ARG A 68 -9.81 -36.40 -9.21
CA ARG A 68 -10.79 -35.34 -9.48
C ARG A 68 -11.20 -34.60 -8.20
N GLN A 69 -11.47 -35.32 -7.11
CA GLN A 69 -11.83 -34.69 -5.84
C GLN A 69 -10.72 -33.80 -5.29
N ILE A 70 -9.45 -34.20 -5.42
CA ILE A 70 -8.30 -33.38 -5.03
C ILE A 70 -8.19 -32.15 -5.92
N ALA A 71 -8.38 -32.29 -7.24
CA ALA A 71 -8.35 -31.16 -8.17
C ALA A 71 -9.49 -30.16 -7.90
N ASP A 72 -10.71 -30.65 -7.64
CA ASP A 72 -11.87 -29.83 -7.29
C ASP A 72 -11.66 -29.11 -5.95
N GLY A 73 -11.09 -29.81 -4.96
CA GLY A 73 -10.73 -29.22 -3.67
C GLY A 73 -9.66 -28.13 -3.79
N ALA A 74 -8.65 -28.35 -4.63
CA ALA A 74 -7.62 -27.36 -4.92
C ALA A 74 -8.18 -26.13 -5.66
N ALA A 75 -9.08 -26.34 -6.63
CA ALA A 75 -9.75 -25.26 -7.36
C ALA A 75 -10.63 -24.42 -6.42
N ALA A 76 -11.39 -25.06 -5.53
CA ALA A 76 -12.20 -24.37 -4.53
C ALA A 76 -11.34 -23.57 -3.55
N ALA A 77 -10.22 -24.14 -3.09
CA ALA A 77 -9.27 -23.44 -2.22
C ALA A 77 -8.66 -22.22 -2.93
N ALA A 78 -8.26 -22.36 -4.20
CA ALA A 78 -7.72 -21.26 -5.00
C ALA A 78 -8.76 -20.13 -5.19
N ALA A 79 -10.01 -20.47 -5.50
CA ALA A 79 -11.10 -19.49 -5.61
C ALA A 79 -11.32 -18.73 -4.30
N SER A 80 -11.29 -19.43 -3.16
CA SER A 80 -11.42 -18.82 -1.83
C SER A 80 -10.25 -17.89 -1.49
N ALA A 81 -9.04 -18.27 -1.90
CA ALA A 81 -7.83 -17.46 -1.70
C ALA A 81 -7.86 -16.20 -2.58
N GLN A 82 -8.29 -16.33 -3.85
CA GLN A 82 -8.46 -15.20 -4.75
C GLN A 82 -9.49 -14.20 -4.20
N ALA A 83 -10.66 -14.67 -3.77
CA ALA A 83 -11.68 -13.81 -3.18
C ALA A 83 -11.17 -13.08 -1.92
N SER A 84 -10.36 -13.76 -1.11
CA SER A 84 -9.72 -13.16 0.07
C SER A 84 -8.67 -12.10 -0.31
N ALA A 85 -7.90 -12.34 -1.38
CA ALA A 85 -6.93 -11.39 -1.91
C ALA A 85 -7.61 -10.15 -2.50
N ASP A 86 -8.67 -10.31 -3.28
CA ASP A 86 -9.45 -9.21 -3.86
C ASP A 86 -10.08 -8.34 -2.75
N ALA A 87 -10.60 -8.98 -1.70
CA ALA A 87 -11.13 -8.27 -0.53
C ALA A 87 -10.04 -7.54 0.27
N ALA A 88 -8.82 -8.08 0.34
CA ALA A 88 -7.69 -7.39 0.98
C ALA A 88 -7.20 -6.21 0.13
N GLN A 89 -7.14 -6.38 -1.19
CA GLN A 89 -6.70 -5.35 -2.12
C GLN A 89 -7.68 -4.17 -2.13
N SER A 90 -8.99 -4.42 -2.20
CA SER A 90 -9.99 -3.35 -2.12
C SER A 90 -9.89 -2.52 -0.83
N ARG A 91 -9.59 -3.14 0.31
CA ARG A 91 -9.35 -2.43 1.58
C ARG A 91 -8.05 -1.63 1.55
N ALA A 92 -7.00 -2.17 0.94
CA ALA A 92 -5.75 -1.45 0.77
C ALA A 92 -5.94 -0.22 -0.12
N ASP A 93 -6.64 -0.35 -1.25
CA ASP A 93 -6.93 0.76 -2.16
C ASP A 93 -7.78 1.85 -1.48
N ALA A 94 -8.75 1.46 -0.66
CA ALA A 94 -9.52 2.39 0.17
C ALA A 94 -8.64 3.12 1.21
N ALA A 95 -7.70 2.41 1.83
CA ALA A 95 -6.76 3.01 2.77
C ALA A 95 -5.76 3.96 2.08
N TYR A 96 -5.25 3.59 0.90
CA TYR A 96 -4.35 4.44 0.12
C TYR A 96 -5.04 5.70 -0.39
N SER A 97 -6.27 5.61 -0.88
CA SER A 97 -7.04 6.78 -1.33
C SER A 97 -7.37 7.72 -0.17
N LEU A 98 -7.74 7.18 1.00
CA LEU A 98 -7.94 7.99 2.20
C LEU A 98 -6.62 8.63 2.68
N ALA A 99 -5.52 7.88 2.64
CA ALA A 99 -4.21 8.41 3.00
C ALA A 99 -3.75 9.51 2.03
N GLU A 100 -3.99 9.37 0.72
CA GLU A 100 -3.69 10.41 -0.27
C GLU A 100 -4.51 11.68 -0.06
N TYR A 101 -5.81 11.56 0.27
CA TYR A 101 -6.64 12.69 0.66
C TYR A 101 -6.10 13.41 1.90
N LEU A 102 -5.62 12.67 2.90
CA LEU A 102 -5.08 13.25 4.13
C LEU A 102 -3.61 13.72 3.99
N SER A 103 -2.88 13.26 2.97
CA SER A 103 -1.44 13.49 2.83
C SER A 103 -1.16 14.76 2.03
N GLU A 104 -1.00 15.88 2.76
CA GLU A 104 -0.22 17.08 2.42
C GLU A 104 -0.61 17.88 1.15
N LYS A 105 -1.36 17.31 0.20
CA LYS A 105 -1.83 18.01 -1.00
C LYS A 105 -2.98 18.97 -0.73
N ASP A 106 -3.62 18.86 0.43
CA ASP A 106 -4.73 19.71 0.84
C ASP A 106 -4.29 20.93 1.65
N LEU A 107 -3.00 21.08 2.02
CA LEU A 107 -2.54 22.20 2.85
C LEU A 107 -1.34 22.94 2.23
N ASP A 108 -1.56 24.19 1.82
CA ASP A 108 -0.50 25.12 1.42
C ASP A 108 0.01 25.83 2.68
N CYS A 109 1.21 25.46 3.11
CA CYS A 109 1.80 25.91 4.35
C CYS A 109 3.11 26.70 4.14
N LYS A 110 3.14 27.93 4.65
CA LYS A 110 4.32 28.79 4.68
C LYS A 110 4.74 29.12 6.10
N THR A 111 5.98 29.58 6.25
CA THR A 111 6.50 30.06 7.53
C THR A 111 6.89 31.52 7.39
N THR A 112 6.35 32.37 8.27
CA THR A 112 6.62 33.81 8.27
C THR A 112 7.47 34.17 9.48
N THR A 113 8.49 35.00 9.29
CA THR A 113 9.35 35.47 10.38
C THR A 113 8.83 36.81 10.90
N VAL A 114 8.60 36.89 12.22
CA VAL A 114 8.21 38.11 12.91
C VAL A 114 9.32 38.52 13.87
N GLN A 115 9.78 39.76 13.75
CA GLN A 115 10.87 40.32 14.56
C GLN A 115 10.30 41.18 15.68
N LYS A 116 10.89 41.08 16.87
CA LYS A 116 10.62 41.97 18.01
C LYS A 116 9.12 42.10 18.29
N SER A 117 8.42 40.98 18.46
CA SER A 117 7.00 40.94 18.81
C SER A 117 6.76 39.88 19.87
N ASP A 118 5.70 40.00 20.67
CA ASP A 118 5.17 38.92 21.51
C ASP A 118 4.06 38.13 20.79
N THR A 119 3.53 38.68 19.69
CA THR A 119 2.39 38.11 18.96
C THR A 119 2.78 37.84 17.51
N GLY A 120 2.36 36.69 16.99
CA GLY A 120 2.48 36.32 15.58
C GLY A 120 1.12 35.97 15.01
N SER A 121 0.87 36.38 13.77
CA SER A 121 -0.36 36.09 13.02
C SER A 121 -0.01 35.77 11.57
N CYS A 122 -0.97 35.19 10.87
CA CYS A 122 -0.85 34.90 9.44
C CYS A 122 -1.52 36.00 8.60
N GLU A 123 -1.14 36.08 7.32
CA GLU A 123 -1.86 36.92 6.37
C GLU A 123 -3.28 36.39 6.13
N PRO A 124 -4.24 37.25 5.71
CA PRO A 124 -5.61 36.82 5.47
C PRO A 124 -5.70 35.59 4.56
N GLY A 125 -6.60 34.67 4.92
CA GLY A 125 -6.78 33.40 4.21
C GLY A 125 -5.85 32.26 4.66
N TYR A 126 -4.95 32.51 5.62
CA TYR A 126 -4.16 31.49 6.29
C TYR A 126 -4.52 31.40 7.77
N THR A 127 -4.42 30.19 8.32
CA THR A 127 -4.63 29.88 9.74
C THR A 127 -3.29 29.68 10.43
N VAL A 128 -3.17 30.20 11.64
CA VAL A 128 -1.99 29.98 12.50
C VAL A 128 -2.00 28.54 12.99
N MET A 129 -0.93 27.80 12.68
CA MET A 129 -0.74 26.42 13.13
C MET A 129 0.20 26.33 14.33
N GLY A 130 1.08 27.31 14.50
CA GLY A 130 2.06 27.29 15.58
C GLY A 130 3.08 28.39 15.45
N CYS A 131 3.76 28.67 16.57
CA CYS A 131 4.85 29.63 16.62
C CYS A 131 6.01 29.12 17.45
N VAL A 132 7.22 29.42 16.99
CA VAL A 132 8.45 29.09 17.67
C VAL A 132 9.32 30.32 17.78
N GLN A 133 9.93 30.52 18.94
CA GLN A 133 10.96 31.53 19.13
C GLN A 133 12.27 31.02 18.54
N THR A 134 12.78 31.69 17.51
CA THR A 134 14.04 31.32 16.84
C THR A 134 15.24 32.10 17.35
N ARG A 135 15.02 33.29 17.95
CA ARG A 135 16.09 34.08 18.55
C ARG A 135 15.75 34.56 19.94
N TYR A 136 16.67 34.32 20.86
CA TYR A 136 16.66 34.79 22.24
C TYR A 136 18.09 35.14 22.67
N THR A 137 18.23 36.02 23.66
CA THR A 137 19.54 36.32 24.26
C THR A 137 19.38 36.53 25.76
N HIS A 138 20.42 36.23 26.54
CA HIS A 138 20.38 36.45 27.99
C HIS A 138 20.16 37.94 28.39
N ARG A 139 20.49 38.90 27.51
CA ARG A 139 20.38 40.35 27.80
C ARG A 139 19.11 41.01 27.28
N ALA A 140 18.46 40.46 26.24
CA ALA A 140 17.33 41.09 25.56
C ALA A 140 16.04 40.24 25.63
N GLY A 141 15.84 39.55 26.76
CA GLY A 141 14.73 38.63 26.99
C GLY A 141 15.14 37.20 26.64
N GLY A 142 15.09 36.33 27.65
CA GLY A 142 15.38 34.90 27.51
C GLY A 142 14.33 34.18 26.66
N LEU A 143 14.30 32.86 26.75
CA LEU A 143 13.22 32.06 26.17
C LEU A 143 11.88 32.53 26.76
N SER A 144 10.96 32.89 25.88
CA SER A 144 9.58 33.22 26.21
C SER A 144 8.74 31.98 26.01
N PHE A 145 7.77 31.76 26.90
CA PHE A 145 6.83 30.66 26.78
C PHE A 145 5.57 31.09 26.03
N LEU A 146 5.06 30.20 25.19
CA LEU A 146 3.82 30.41 24.44
C LEU A 146 2.63 30.39 25.42
N ARG A 147 1.81 31.45 25.40
CA ARG A 147 0.63 31.61 26.26
C ARG A 147 -0.68 31.30 25.56
N GLU A 148 -0.72 31.57 24.27
CA GLU A 148 -1.93 31.45 23.47
C GLU A 148 -1.56 30.93 22.08
N LEU A 149 -2.35 29.99 21.60
CA LEU A 149 -2.31 29.49 20.23
C LEU A 149 -3.75 29.21 19.81
N ASN A 150 -4.22 29.94 18.81
CA ASN A 150 -5.50 29.72 18.17
C ASN A 150 -5.35 29.93 16.64
N ASN A 151 -6.46 29.89 15.91
CA ASN A 151 -6.45 29.97 14.46
C ASN A 151 -6.04 31.35 13.89
N GLU A 152 -6.05 32.40 14.73
CA GLU A 152 -5.80 33.79 14.33
C GLU A 152 -4.41 34.26 14.75
N GLN A 153 -3.97 33.86 15.95
CA GLN A 153 -2.72 34.31 16.53
C GLN A 153 -2.06 33.28 17.43
N CYS A 154 -0.76 33.48 17.60
CA CYS A 154 0.02 32.92 18.68
C CYS A 154 0.58 34.06 19.52
N ARG A 155 0.59 33.92 20.85
CA ARG A 155 1.11 34.95 21.75
C ARG A 155 2.05 34.35 22.79
N PHE A 156 3.26 34.88 22.86
CA PHE A 156 4.24 34.63 23.89
C PHE A 156 4.00 35.49 25.14
N ASN A 157 4.54 35.09 26.29
CA ASN A 157 4.37 35.84 27.54
C ASN A 157 5.13 37.16 27.57
N SER A 158 6.12 37.31 26.70
CA SER A 158 6.95 38.50 26.57
C SER A 158 7.41 38.65 25.12
N ARG A 159 7.88 39.86 24.78
CA ARG A 159 8.42 40.16 23.46
C ARG A 159 9.61 39.27 23.14
N VAL A 160 9.54 38.53 22.03
CA VAL A 160 10.67 37.75 21.52
C VAL A 160 11.43 38.53 20.46
N LEU A 161 12.74 38.26 20.33
CA LEU A 161 13.57 38.93 19.34
C LEU A 161 13.18 38.51 17.93
N GLU A 162 12.89 37.22 17.74
CA GLU A 162 12.46 36.65 16.49
C GLU A 162 11.59 35.42 16.76
N MET A 163 10.48 35.31 16.06
CA MET A 163 9.66 34.09 15.98
C MET A 163 9.42 33.70 14.53
N GLN A 164 9.19 32.41 14.33
CA GLN A 164 8.62 31.87 13.10
C GLN A 164 7.18 31.43 13.37
N VAL A 165 6.26 31.89 12.53
CA VAL A 165 4.83 31.55 12.54
C VAL A 165 4.57 30.58 11.39
N ARG A 166 4.06 29.39 11.69
CA ARG A 166 3.61 28.43 10.67
C ARG A 166 2.17 28.75 10.30
N CYS A 167 1.97 29.08 9.03
CA CYS A 167 0.70 29.49 8.45
C CYS A 167 0.28 28.47 7.40
N CYS A 168 -0.91 27.90 7.53
CA CYS A 168 -1.44 26.94 6.56
C CYS A 168 -2.81 27.37 6.07
N ARG A 169 -3.14 27.01 4.83
CA ARG A 169 -4.48 27.13 4.26
C ARG A 169 -4.80 25.90 3.44
N ALA A 170 -6.06 25.69 3.09
CA ALA A 170 -6.41 24.67 2.12
C ALA A 170 -5.73 24.96 0.76
N ALA A 171 -5.03 23.98 0.19
CA ALA A 171 -4.38 24.07 -1.11
C ALA A 171 -5.41 23.90 -2.25
N GLY A 172 -6.27 24.89 -2.42
CA GLY A 172 -7.09 25.03 -3.63
C GLY A 172 -8.14 23.94 -3.84
N GLY A 173 -9.16 23.93 -3.00
CA GLY A 173 -10.53 23.92 -3.51
C GLY A 173 -11.02 25.36 -3.45
N ASP A 174 -11.19 26.01 -4.59
CA ASP A 174 -11.89 27.31 -4.66
C ASP A 174 -13.18 27.26 -3.85
N ALA A 175 -13.44 28.31 -3.08
CA ALA A 175 -14.78 28.79 -2.74
C ALA A 175 -15.88 27.71 -2.53
N ALA A 176 -15.88 27.06 -1.37
CA ALA A 176 -17.10 26.50 -0.78
C ALA A 176 -17.27 27.21 0.57
N GLY A 177 -17.96 28.35 0.65
CA GLY A 177 -19.40 28.44 0.43
C GLY A 177 -20.08 28.46 1.80
N SER A 178 -20.15 29.65 2.40
CA SER A 178 -21.09 30.05 3.47
C SER A 178 -21.01 31.57 3.63
#